data_AF-A0AAJ0HL19-F1
#
_entry.id   AF-A0AAJ0HL19-F1
#
_cell.length_a   1.000
_cell.length_b   1.000
_cell.length_c   1.000
_cell.angle_alpha   90.00
_cell.angle_beta   90.00
_cell.angle_gamma   90.00
#
_symmetry.space_group_name_H-M   'P 1'
#
loop_
_entity.id
_entity.type
_entity.pdbx_description
1 polymer ?
#
loop_
_entity_poly.entity_id
_entity_poly.type
_entity_poly.pdbx_seq_one_letter_code
_entity_poly.pdbx_strand_id
1 'polypeptide(L)'
;MPAVEPEPTPSSTPLNPANTSFSSTSISSTTTSSTPDPADSLPTARKKRGRPCTGIANRYNKRAYNPPPPKKKTKVFRTRAFKIKVLDYLIFNIVPVTENDHNDRIRSNMPSITILDGERYPGIPNGFRRPTYDEAKEHFDIPRTTIQNWWHAKERIVLGPVYLFRARWAVLEREFFNLFVKQRATGKIIRIGWFKRSFFFASIMILLILNLSAL
;
A
#
# COMPACT_ATOMS: atom_id res chain seq x y z
N MET A 1 -9.19 12.48 -57.41
CA MET A 1 -8.24 13.04 -56.43
C MET A 1 -8.93 13.07 -55.07
N PRO A 2 -8.54 12.25 -54.10
CA PRO A 2 -9.15 12.26 -52.77
C PRO A 2 -8.68 13.49 -51.97
N ALA A 3 -9.63 14.13 -51.28
CA ALA A 3 -9.42 15.31 -50.47
C ALA A 3 -8.54 14.99 -49.25
N VAL A 4 -7.50 15.80 -49.05
CA VAL A 4 -6.59 15.73 -47.91
C VAL A 4 -7.24 16.47 -46.75
N GLU A 5 -7.53 15.75 -45.67
CA GLU A 5 -8.09 16.26 -44.42
C GLU A 5 -6.97 16.94 -43.61
N PRO A 6 -7.15 18.18 -43.10
CA PRO A 6 -6.11 18.89 -42.36
C PRO A 6 -6.00 18.42 -40.90
N GLU A 7 -4.76 18.17 -40.46
CA GLU A 7 -4.45 17.74 -39.09
C GLU A 7 -4.68 18.84 -38.03
N PRO A 8 -5.12 18.47 -36.81
CA PRO A 8 -5.33 19.41 -35.71
C PRO A 8 -4.01 19.81 -35.04
N THR A 9 -3.81 21.12 -34.88
CA THR A 9 -2.66 21.74 -34.20
C THR A 9 -2.76 21.61 -32.67
N PRO A 10 -1.67 21.31 -31.96
CA PRO A 10 -1.68 21.20 -30.50
C PRO A 10 -1.69 22.58 -29.81
N SER A 11 -2.67 22.76 -28.93
CA SER A 11 -2.85 23.94 -28.06
C SER A 11 -1.80 23.98 -26.95
N SER A 12 -1.01 25.05 -26.91
CA SER A 12 -0.02 25.37 -25.89
C SER A 12 -0.69 26.03 -24.67
N THR A 13 -0.68 25.33 -23.53
CA THR A 13 -1.11 25.89 -22.23
C THR A 13 0.13 26.37 -21.46
N PRO A 14 0.18 27.63 -20.97
CA PRO A 14 1.33 28.15 -20.23
C PRO A 14 1.34 27.69 -18.77
N LEU A 15 2.53 27.32 -18.29
CA LEU A 15 2.84 26.97 -16.89
C LEU A 15 3.05 28.25 -16.07
N ASN A 16 2.38 28.33 -14.93
CA ASN A 16 2.46 29.43 -13.95
C ASN A 16 3.48 29.08 -12.85
N PRO A 17 4.54 29.87 -12.60
CA PRO A 17 5.44 29.67 -11.48
C PRO A 17 4.96 30.44 -10.24
N ALA A 18 4.45 29.72 -9.24
CA ALA A 18 4.18 30.29 -7.92
C ALA A 18 5.43 30.19 -7.03
N ASN A 19 5.98 31.35 -6.70
CA ASN A 19 7.04 31.59 -5.73
C ASN A 19 6.73 30.97 -4.37
N THR A 20 7.65 30.20 -3.81
CA THR A 20 7.59 29.76 -2.41
C THR A 20 8.87 30.21 -1.70
N SER A 21 8.74 31.24 -0.87
CA SER A 21 9.77 31.71 0.06
C SER A 21 9.75 30.83 1.32
N PHE A 22 10.91 30.28 1.69
CA PHE A 22 11.08 29.55 2.95
C PHE A 22 11.93 30.35 3.94
N SER A 23 11.38 30.59 5.12
CA SER A 23 12.03 31.24 6.26
C SER A 23 13.00 30.28 6.96
N SER A 24 14.24 30.74 7.13
CA SER A 24 15.30 30.03 7.84
C SER A 24 15.00 29.95 9.34
N THR A 25 14.96 28.74 9.89
CA THR A 25 14.93 28.52 11.34
C THR A 25 16.26 27.91 11.76
N SER A 26 17.03 28.67 12.54
CA SER A 26 18.29 28.25 13.15
C SER A 26 18.03 27.30 14.31
N ILE A 27 18.73 26.16 14.33
CA ILE A 27 18.66 25.18 15.43
C ILE A 27 20.05 25.08 16.06
N SER A 28 20.10 25.35 17.37
CA SER A 28 21.32 25.30 18.18
C SER A 28 21.76 23.86 18.46
N SER A 29 23.00 23.56 18.11
CA SER A 29 23.68 22.29 18.36
C SER A 29 23.99 22.13 19.86
N THR A 30 23.54 21.04 20.47
CA THR A 30 23.94 20.66 21.84
C THR A 30 24.95 19.52 21.76
N THR A 31 26.19 19.80 22.14
CA THR A 31 27.33 18.87 22.17
C THR A 31 27.23 17.99 23.41
N THR A 32 27.01 16.69 23.27
CA THR A 32 27.13 15.73 24.38
C THR A 32 28.45 14.97 24.27
N SER A 33 29.36 15.27 25.19
CA SER A 33 30.64 14.60 25.39
C SER A 33 30.46 13.13 25.75
N SER A 34 31.11 12.24 25.00
CA SER A 34 31.21 10.82 25.27
C SER A 34 32.29 10.54 26.32
N THR A 35 31.84 10.15 27.52
CA THR A 35 32.66 9.49 28.55
C THR A 35 32.84 8.01 28.17
N PRO A 36 34.07 7.45 28.18
CA PRO A 36 34.28 6.02 27.99
C PRO A 36 34.13 5.29 29.33
N ASP A 37 33.13 4.42 29.44
CA ASP A 37 32.97 3.53 30.60
C ASP A 37 33.80 2.23 30.44
N PRO A 38 34.42 1.75 31.52
CA PRO A 38 35.25 0.54 31.53
C PRO A 38 34.41 -0.74 31.60
N ALA A 39 35.04 -1.81 31.11
CA ALA A 39 34.52 -3.16 31.04
C ALA A 39 34.21 -3.80 32.40
N ASP A 40 33.43 -4.88 32.32
CA ASP A 40 33.28 -5.93 33.32
C ASP A 40 32.45 -5.61 34.57
N SER A 41 31.14 -5.79 34.44
CA SER A 41 30.33 -6.29 35.56
C SER A 41 29.29 -7.31 35.08
N LEU A 42 29.43 -8.54 35.58
CA LEU A 42 28.49 -9.64 35.39
C LEU A 42 27.09 -9.26 35.92
N PRO A 43 25.99 -9.66 35.24
CA PRO A 43 24.64 -9.32 35.66
C PRO A 43 24.29 -10.06 36.95
N THR A 44 24.37 -9.36 38.09
CA THR A 44 23.81 -9.87 39.34
C THR A 44 22.28 -9.85 39.25
N ALA A 45 21.68 -11.03 39.35
CA ALA A 45 20.24 -11.24 39.30
C ALA A 45 19.54 -10.50 40.45
N ARG A 46 19.09 -9.27 40.19
CA ARG A 46 18.28 -8.47 41.12
C ARG A 46 16.94 -9.19 41.35
N LYS A 47 16.80 -9.83 42.51
CA LYS A 47 15.51 -10.35 43.02
C LYS A 47 14.47 -9.22 42.98
N LYS A 48 13.55 -9.28 42.01
CA LYS A 48 12.39 -8.38 41.93
C LYS A 48 11.53 -8.59 43.18
N ARG A 49 11.69 -7.72 44.17
CA ARG A 49 10.76 -7.62 45.31
C ARG A 49 9.38 -7.29 44.73
N GLY A 50 8.46 -8.26 44.80
CA GLY A 50 7.08 -8.08 44.36
C GLY A 50 6.47 -6.91 45.10
N ARG A 51 6.14 -5.84 44.37
CA ARG A 51 5.28 -4.78 44.94
C ARG A 51 3.89 -5.39 45.12
N PRO A 52 3.31 -5.37 46.32
CA PRO A 52 1.95 -5.83 46.52
C PRO A 52 1.01 -4.96 45.68
N CYS A 53 0.23 -5.61 44.81
CA CYS A 53 -0.77 -5.01 43.93
C CYS A 53 -1.97 -4.48 44.75
N THR A 54 -1.73 -3.52 45.64
CA THR A 54 -2.79 -2.83 46.38
C THR A 54 -3.26 -1.65 45.53
N GLY A 55 -4.43 -1.79 44.89
CA GLY A 55 -5.09 -0.63 44.26
C GLY A 55 -5.79 -0.85 42.92
N ILE A 56 -6.15 -2.08 42.54
CA ILE A 56 -6.99 -2.29 41.33
C ILE A 56 -8.49 -2.24 41.69
N ALA A 57 -8.87 -2.58 42.92
CA ALA A 57 -10.28 -2.69 43.32
C ALA A 57 -11.09 -1.37 43.18
N ASN A 58 -10.45 -0.20 43.34
CA ASN A 58 -11.13 1.10 43.26
C ASN A 58 -11.06 1.80 41.88
N ARG A 59 -10.41 1.21 40.86
CA ARG A 59 -10.40 1.79 39.49
C ARG A 59 -11.64 1.46 38.66
N TYR A 60 -12.51 0.58 39.15
CA TYR A 60 -13.77 0.23 38.49
C TYR A 60 -14.90 1.22 38.75
N ASN A 61 -14.67 2.26 39.56
CA ASN A 61 -15.62 3.35 39.72
C ASN A 61 -15.64 4.24 38.45
N LYS A 62 -16.60 3.92 37.58
CA LYS A 62 -17.35 4.87 36.72
C LYS A 62 -16.52 5.80 35.83
N ARG A 63 -15.54 5.31 35.08
CA ARG A 63 -15.27 5.96 33.78
C ARG A 63 -16.40 5.52 32.85
N ALA A 64 -17.41 6.38 32.68
CA ALA A 64 -18.39 6.20 31.62
C ALA A 64 -17.62 5.97 30.32
N TYR A 65 -17.71 4.76 29.78
CA TYR A 65 -17.04 4.40 28.54
C TYR A 65 -17.71 5.19 27.43
N ASN A 66 -17.05 6.25 26.98
CA ASN A 66 -17.42 6.96 25.77
C ASN A 66 -16.74 6.23 24.61
N PRO A 67 -17.45 5.40 23.83
CA PRO A 67 -16.84 4.78 22.66
C PRO A 67 -16.31 5.89 21.75
N PRO A 68 -15.07 5.79 21.26
CA PRO A 68 -14.59 6.77 20.29
C PRO A 68 -15.52 6.77 19.09
N PRO A 69 -15.80 7.94 18.49
CA PRO A 69 -16.67 8.01 17.33
C PRO A 69 -16.17 7.07 16.23
N PRO A 70 -17.06 6.41 15.49
CA PRO A 70 -16.67 5.44 14.47
C PRO A 70 -15.82 6.14 13.39
N LYS A 71 -14.54 5.79 13.33
CA LYS A 71 -13.64 6.29 12.28
C LYS A 71 -14.02 5.62 10.96
N LYS A 72 -14.76 6.33 10.11
CA LYS A 72 -14.97 5.93 8.71
C LYS A 72 -13.64 5.96 7.99
N LYS A 73 -12.96 4.81 7.90
CA LYS A 73 -11.78 4.68 7.06
C LYS A 73 -12.26 4.65 5.61
N THR A 74 -11.98 5.69 4.84
CA THR A 74 -12.13 5.65 3.39
C THR A 74 -11.24 4.53 2.88
N LYS A 75 -11.84 3.45 2.40
CA LYS A 75 -11.09 2.32 1.84
C LYS A 75 -10.52 2.77 0.51
N VAL A 76 -9.31 3.34 0.52
CA VAL A 76 -8.61 3.73 -0.69
C VAL A 76 -8.13 2.46 -1.38
N PHE A 77 -8.87 2.03 -2.40
CA PHE A 77 -8.45 0.91 -3.24
C PHE A 77 -7.34 1.39 -4.18
N ARG A 78 -6.12 0.90 -3.94
CA ARG A 78 -4.97 1.21 -4.78
C ARG A 78 -4.80 0.14 -5.83
N THR A 79 -5.03 0.50 -7.09
CA THR A 79 -4.93 -0.39 -8.25
C THR A 79 -3.50 -0.83 -8.50
N ARG A 80 -3.30 -1.93 -9.24
CA ARG A 80 -1.95 -2.40 -9.63
C ARG A 80 -1.20 -1.32 -10.41
N ALA A 81 -1.87 -0.67 -11.36
CA ALA A 81 -1.29 0.42 -12.15
C ALA A 81 -0.77 1.56 -11.26
N PHE A 82 -1.52 1.94 -10.23
CA PHE A 82 -1.06 2.95 -9.28
C PHE A 82 0.18 2.50 -8.49
N LYS A 83 0.21 1.24 -8.03
CA LYS A 83 1.40 0.68 -7.37
C LYS A 83 2.62 0.68 -8.28
N ILE A 84 2.44 0.37 -9.57
CA ILE A 84 3.51 0.41 -10.58
C ILE A 84 4.03 1.84 -10.71
N LYS A 85 3.16 2.86 -10.84
CA LYS A 85 3.58 4.27 -10.86
C LYS A 85 4.45 4.67 -9.67
N VAL A 86 4.10 4.20 -8.46
CA VAL A 86 4.88 4.48 -7.24
C VAL A 86 6.24 3.77 -7.29
N LEU A 87 6.31 2.54 -7.80
CA LEU A 87 7.56 1.82 -7.95
C LEU A 87 8.44 2.44 -9.05
N ASP A 88 7.84 2.87 -10.17
CA ASP A 88 8.53 3.56 -11.25
C ASP A 88 9.13 4.87 -10.77
N TYR A 89 8.39 5.64 -9.95
CA TYR A 89 8.92 6.83 -9.28
C TYR A 89 10.18 6.50 -8.47
N LEU A 90 10.16 5.45 -7.64
CA LEU A 90 11.33 5.07 -6.84
C LEU A 90 12.51 4.54 -7.67
N ILE A 91 12.25 4.02 -8.88
CA ILE A 91 13.29 3.40 -9.72
C ILE A 91 13.93 4.41 -10.66
N PHE A 92 13.11 5.25 -11.30
CA PHE A 92 13.52 6.07 -12.43
C PHE A 92 13.63 7.56 -12.11
N ASN A 93 12.95 8.06 -11.07
CA ASN A 93 13.18 9.44 -10.69
C ASN A 93 14.52 9.62 -10.02
N ILE A 94 15.03 10.82 -10.19
CA ILE A 94 16.33 11.26 -9.72
C ILE A 94 16.09 12.58 -8.96
N VAL A 95 16.67 12.69 -7.77
CA VAL A 95 16.55 13.83 -6.87
C VAL A 95 17.97 14.34 -6.57
N PRO A 96 18.23 15.65 -6.59
CA PRO A 96 19.53 16.18 -6.19
C PRO A 96 19.82 15.83 -4.72
N VAL A 97 21.07 15.47 -4.42
CA VAL A 97 21.53 15.22 -3.06
C VAL A 97 21.56 16.53 -2.30
N THR A 98 20.95 16.55 -1.12
CA THR A 98 21.03 17.68 -0.19
C THR A 98 22.08 17.40 0.89
N GLU A 99 22.64 18.43 1.50
CA GLU A 99 23.69 18.28 2.54
C GLU A 99 23.22 17.41 3.72
N ASN A 100 21.91 17.38 3.99
CA ASN A 100 21.31 16.59 5.06
C ASN A 100 21.30 15.08 4.79
N ASP A 101 21.39 14.65 3.53
CA ASP A 101 21.30 13.24 3.13
C ASP A 101 22.53 12.41 3.56
N HIS A 102 23.65 13.07 3.90
CA HIS A 102 24.89 12.39 4.31
C HIS A 102 24.82 11.76 5.70
N ASN A 103 23.88 12.19 6.55
CA ASN A 103 23.78 11.74 7.94
C ASN A 103 22.83 10.56 8.14
N ASP A 104 22.05 10.18 7.12
CA ASP A 104 21.10 9.09 7.22
C ASP A 104 21.83 7.75 7.21
N ARG A 105 21.96 7.15 8.40
CA ARG A 105 22.51 5.80 8.58
C ARG A 105 21.85 4.82 7.62
N ILE A 106 22.65 4.28 6.70
CA ILE A 106 22.26 3.26 5.74
C ILE A 106 21.69 2.06 6.49
N ARG A 107 20.36 1.90 6.48
CA ARG A 107 19.71 0.66 6.94
C ARG A 107 19.81 -0.36 5.81
N SER A 108 20.36 -1.53 6.12
CA SER A 108 20.80 -2.60 5.19
C SER A 108 19.74 -3.20 4.24
N ASN A 109 18.51 -2.71 4.23
CA ASN A 109 17.42 -3.23 3.39
C ASN A 109 16.63 -2.14 2.65
N MET A 110 17.08 -0.88 2.67
CA MET A 110 16.56 0.17 1.80
C MET A 110 17.35 0.22 0.49
N PRO A 111 16.75 0.71 -0.63
CA PRO A 111 17.58 1.34 -1.65
C PRO A 111 18.34 2.44 -0.93
N SER A 112 19.63 2.20 -0.66
CA SER A 112 20.44 3.18 0.04
C SER A 112 20.38 4.48 -0.73
N ILE A 113 20.67 5.59 -0.04
CA ILE A 113 21.17 6.79 -0.71
C ILE A 113 22.53 6.41 -1.30
N THR A 114 22.50 5.62 -2.35
CA THR A 114 23.63 5.34 -3.21
C THR A 114 23.64 6.56 -4.10
N ILE A 115 24.55 7.47 -3.78
CA ILE A 115 24.94 8.52 -4.70
C ILE A 115 25.23 7.80 -6.01
N LEU A 116 24.50 8.20 -7.06
CA LEU A 116 24.68 7.58 -8.36
C LEU A 116 26.01 8.12 -8.89
N ASP A 117 27.07 7.33 -8.74
CA ASP A 117 28.35 7.65 -9.35
C ASP A 117 28.18 7.67 -10.87
N GLY A 118 28.47 8.81 -11.50
CA GLY A 118 28.31 9.00 -12.94
C GLY A 118 29.12 8.01 -13.78
N GLU A 119 30.17 7.40 -13.20
CA GLU A 119 30.94 6.33 -13.86
C GLU A 119 30.13 5.05 -14.08
N ARG A 120 29.24 4.67 -13.15
CA ARG A 120 28.37 3.48 -13.32
C ARG A 120 27.11 3.77 -14.13
N TYR A 121 26.72 5.03 -14.23
CA TYR A 121 25.51 5.47 -14.90
C TYR A 121 25.82 6.65 -15.82
N PRO A 122 26.36 6.39 -17.03
CA PRO A 122 26.69 7.45 -17.98
C PRO A 122 25.44 8.26 -18.32
N GLY A 123 25.50 9.57 -18.09
CA GLY A 123 24.39 10.52 -18.31
C GLY A 123 23.71 11.04 -17.05
N ILE A 124 24.05 10.52 -15.86
CA ILE A 124 23.58 11.08 -14.58
C ILE A 124 24.74 11.89 -13.97
N PRO A 125 24.58 13.20 -13.71
CA PRO A 125 25.63 13.98 -13.06
C PRO A 125 25.91 13.45 -11.65
N ASN A 126 27.13 13.64 -11.16
CA ASN A 126 27.45 13.37 -9.76
C ASN A 126 26.61 14.27 -8.85
N GLY A 127 26.22 13.78 -7.67
CA GLY A 127 25.40 14.54 -6.72
C GLY A 127 23.89 14.35 -6.89
N PHE A 128 23.48 13.29 -7.59
CA PHE A 128 22.09 12.88 -7.67
C PHE A 128 21.86 11.52 -7.01
N ARG A 129 20.66 11.31 -6.46
CA ARG A 129 20.23 10.08 -5.81
C ARG A 129 18.82 9.66 -6.23
N ARG A 130 18.43 8.45 -5.87
CA ARG A 130 17.04 8.00 -5.99
C ARG A 130 16.17 8.58 -4.87
N PRO A 131 14.85 8.74 -5.10
CA PRO A 131 13.92 9.17 -4.07
C PRO A 131 13.87 8.20 -2.89
N THR A 132 13.69 8.74 -1.68
CA THR A 132 13.44 7.97 -0.47
C THR A 132 11.97 7.56 -0.36
N TYR A 133 11.66 6.66 0.57
CA TYR A 133 10.26 6.32 0.86
C TYR A 133 9.48 7.45 1.52
N ASP A 134 10.17 8.35 2.21
CA ASP A 134 9.54 9.50 2.86
C ASP A 134 9.16 10.57 1.82
N GLU A 135 10.02 10.81 0.83
CA GLU A 135 9.69 11.64 -0.34
C GLU A 135 8.53 11.03 -1.15
N ALA A 136 8.56 9.72 -1.40
CA ALA A 136 7.46 9.05 -2.09
C ALA A 136 6.16 9.05 -1.26
N LYS A 137 6.25 8.99 0.07
CA LYS A 137 5.08 9.13 0.97
C LYS A 137 4.45 10.51 0.81
N GLU A 138 5.26 11.57 0.80
CA GLU A 138 4.79 12.94 0.62
C GLU A 138 4.22 13.16 -0.77
N HIS A 139 4.86 12.62 -1.80
CA HIS A 139 4.43 12.78 -3.19
C HIS A 139 3.09 12.08 -3.50
N PHE A 140 2.86 10.88 -2.96
CA PHE A 140 1.66 10.08 -3.29
C PHE A 140 0.61 10.02 -2.18
N ASP A 141 0.86 10.63 -1.01
CA ASP A 141 0.07 10.52 0.22
C ASP A 141 -0.19 9.05 0.62
N ILE A 142 0.91 8.29 0.73
CA ILE A 142 0.89 6.86 1.06
C ILE A 142 1.78 6.61 2.28
N PRO A 143 1.31 5.86 3.29
CA PRO A 143 2.16 5.50 4.42
C PRO A 143 3.44 4.78 3.97
N ARG A 144 4.58 5.21 4.52
CA ARG A 144 5.91 4.65 4.27
C ARG A 144 5.95 3.12 4.34
N THR A 145 5.27 2.53 5.33
CA THR A 145 5.17 1.07 5.51
C THR A 145 4.49 0.37 4.33
N THR A 146 3.52 1.03 3.71
CA THR A 146 2.81 0.48 2.54
C THR A 146 3.72 0.48 1.31
N ILE A 147 4.47 1.57 1.11
CA ILE A 147 5.46 1.69 0.02
C ILE A 147 6.54 0.62 0.20
N GLN A 148 7.06 0.47 1.41
CA GLN A 148 8.06 -0.55 1.74
C GLN A 148 7.56 -1.96 1.43
N ASN A 149 6.33 -2.30 1.81
CA ASN A 149 5.73 -3.60 1.50
C ASN A 149 5.61 -3.84 -0.01
N TRP A 150 5.32 -2.80 -0.80
CA TRP A 150 5.29 -2.93 -2.26
C TRP A 150 6.68 -3.06 -2.86
N TRP A 151 7.67 -2.37 -2.30
CA TRP A 151 9.07 -2.50 -2.73
C TRP A 151 9.59 -3.93 -2.57
N HIS A 152 9.33 -4.56 -1.42
CA HIS A 152 9.68 -5.97 -1.19
C HIS A 152 8.92 -6.92 -2.12
N ALA A 153 7.75 -6.52 -2.62
CA ALA A 153 6.96 -7.29 -3.58
C ALA A 153 7.08 -6.78 -5.02
N LYS A 154 8.09 -5.96 -5.35
CA LYS A 154 8.16 -5.23 -6.63
C LYS A 154 8.11 -6.15 -7.84
N GLU A 155 8.85 -7.25 -7.81
CA GLU A 155 8.91 -8.20 -8.93
C GLU A 155 7.54 -8.83 -9.17
N ARG A 156 6.86 -9.25 -8.11
CA ARG A 156 5.48 -9.76 -8.20
C ARG A 156 4.50 -8.70 -8.68
N ILE A 157 4.68 -7.44 -8.30
CA ILE A 157 3.77 -6.36 -8.73
C ILE A 157 4.01 -6.00 -10.20
N VAL A 158 5.26 -5.89 -10.64
CA VAL A 158 5.65 -5.46 -11.99
C VAL A 158 5.55 -6.59 -13.01
N LEU A 159 6.10 -7.77 -12.69
CA LEU A 159 6.16 -8.92 -13.60
C LEU A 159 5.01 -9.91 -13.38
N GLY A 160 4.40 -9.92 -12.20
CA GLY A 160 3.37 -10.90 -11.88
C GLY A 160 2.13 -10.74 -12.77
N PRO A 161 1.43 -11.85 -13.07
CA PRO A 161 0.21 -11.79 -13.86
C PRO A 161 -0.79 -10.87 -13.19
N VAL A 162 -1.52 -10.09 -13.98
CA VAL A 162 -2.72 -9.42 -13.46
C VAL A 162 -3.61 -10.55 -12.96
N TYR A 163 -3.88 -10.57 -11.65
CA TYR A 163 -4.86 -11.48 -11.08
C TYR A 163 -6.22 -11.13 -11.68
N LEU A 164 -6.51 -11.69 -12.84
CA LEU A 164 -7.85 -11.80 -13.36
C LEU A 164 -8.59 -12.62 -12.32
N PHE A 165 -9.67 -12.06 -11.80
CA PHE A 165 -10.51 -12.75 -10.83
C PHE A 165 -10.87 -14.12 -11.41
N ARG A 166 -10.26 -15.18 -10.87
CA ARG A 166 -10.55 -16.53 -11.29
C ARG A 166 -11.74 -16.97 -10.47
N ALA A 167 -12.92 -16.89 -11.08
CA ALA A 167 -14.13 -17.40 -10.48
C ALA A 167 -13.89 -18.85 -10.03
N ARG A 168 -14.05 -19.11 -8.72
CA ARG A 168 -13.82 -20.44 -8.15
C ARG A 168 -14.74 -21.50 -8.77
N TRP A 169 -15.87 -21.06 -9.35
CA TRP A 169 -16.90 -21.91 -9.94
C TRP A 169 -17.36 -21.34 -11.30
N ALA A 170 -16.44 -21.12 -12.24
CA ALA A 170 -16.74 -20.42 -13.50
C ALA A 170 -17.90 -21.02 -14.31
N VAL A 171 -18.01 -22.36 -14.35
CA VAL A 171 -19.11 -23.07 -15.04
C VAL A 171 -20.44 -22.79 -14.34
N LEU A 172 -20.46 -22.93 -13.03
CA LEU A 172 -21.65 -22.71 -12.20
C LEU A 172 -22.12 -21.25 -12.26
N GLU A 173 -21.19 -20.30 -12.22
CA GLU A 173 -21.48 -18.87 -12.34
C GLU A 173 -22.07 -18.53 -13.71
N ARG A 174 -21.58 -19.16 -14.78
CA ARG A 174 -22.16 -19.04 -16.13
C ARG A 174 -23.61 -19.55 -16.16
N GLU A 175 -23.88 -20.72 -15.59
CA GLU A 175 -25.24 -21.26 -15.52
C GLU A 175 -26.18 -20.35 -14.69
N PHE A 176 -25.70 -19.79 -13.58
CA PHE A 176 -26.50 -18.82 -12.82
C PHE A 176 -26.77 -17.55 -13.57
N PHE A 177 -25.78 -17.07 -14.32
CA PHE A 177 -25.96 -15.89 -15.14
C PHE A 177 -27.00 -16.16 -16.24
N ASN A 178 -26.97 -17.32 -16.87
CA ASN A 178 -27.98 -17.72 -17.86
C ASN A 178 -29.38 -17.80 -17.25
N LEU A 179 -29.53 -18.42 -16.07
CA LEU A 179 -30.80 -18.46 -15.35
C LEU A 179 -31.30 -17.06 -14.96
N PHE A 180 -30.38 -16.20 -14.52
CA PHE A 180 -30.69 -14.82 -14.19
C PHE A 180 -31.23 -14.07 -15.41
N VAL A 181 -30.53 -14.14 -16.55
CA VAL A 181 -30.96 -13.50 -17.80
C VAL A 181 -32.35 -13.98 -18.23
N LYS A 182 -32.59 -15.30 -18.20
CA LYS A 182 -33.90 -15.89 -18.54
C LYS A 182 -35.03 -15.35 -17.66
N GLN A 183 -34.85 -15.33 -16.35
CA GLN A 183 -35.86 -14.84 -15.41
C GLN A 183 -36.04 -13.33 -15.49
N ARG A 184 -34.98 -12.57 -15.75
CA ARG A 184 -35.06 -11.11 -15.94
C ARG A 184 -35.79 -10.73 -17.23
N ALA A 185 -35.70 -11.56 -18.28
CA ALA A 185 -36.51 -11.42 -19.49
C ALA A 185 -38.02 -11.60 -19.22
N THR A 186 -38.39 -12.35 -18.17
CA THR A 186 -39.80 -12.49 -17.73
C THR A 186 -40.28 -11.33 -16.84
N GLY A 187 -39.46 -10.28 -16.64
CA GLY A 187 -39.80 -9.12 -15.82
C GLY A 187 -39.68 -9.35 -14.30
N LYS A 188 -39.15 -10.49 -13.86
CA LYS A 188 -38.98 -10.79 -12.43
C LYS A 188 -37.71 -10.14 -11.88
N ILE A 189 -37.83 -9.48 -10.72
CA ILE A 189 -36.68 -8.95 -9.97
C ILE A 189 -36.06 -10.06 -9.14
N ILE A 190 -34.85 -10.47 -9.50
CA ILE A 190 -34.12 -11.51 -8.78
C ILE A 190 -33.23 -10.87 -7.72
N ARG A 191 -33.41 -11.28 -6.47
CA ARG A 191 -32.55 -10.88 -5.34
C ARG A 191 -31.57 -12.00 -4.98
N ILE A 192 -30.50 -11.67 -4.26
CA ILE A 192 -29.51 -12.66 -3.76
C ILE A 192 -30.19 -13.82 -3.00
N GLY A 193 -31.24 -13.52 -2.22
CA GLY A 193 -31.98 -14.53 -1.47
C GLY A 193 -32.75 -15.55 -2.34
N TRP A 194 -33.03 -15.21 -3.60
CA TRP A 194 -33.61 -16.15 -4.56
C TRP A 194 -32.59 -17.20 -4.96
N PHE A 195 -31.37 -16.78 -5.33
CA PHE A 195 -30.28 -17.70 -5.66
C PHE A 195 -30.02 -18.70 -4.54
N LYS A 196 -29.97 -18.24 -3.28
CA LYS A 196 -29.77 -19.13 -2.11
C LYS A 196 -30.84 -20.22 -1.99
N ARG A 197 -32.10 -19.89 -2.28
CA ARG A 197 -33.22 -20.84 -2.21
C ARG A 197 -33.20 -21.82 -3.38
N SER A 198 -33.00 -21.31 -4.60
CA SER A 198 -32.91 -22.14 -5.81
C SER A 198 -31.72 -23.10 -5.77
N PHE A 199 -30.60 -22.69 -5.17
CA PHE A 199 -29.38 -23.49 -5.06
C PHE A 199 -29.58 -24.76 -4.24
N PHE A 200 -30.36 -24.68 -3.15
CA PHE A 200 -30.56 -25.81 -2.26
C PHE A 200 -31.24 -26.97 -3.00
N PHE A 201 -32.21 -26.66 -3.86
CA PHE A 201 -32.89 -27.65 -4.69
C PHE A 201 -32.00 -28.17 -5.83
N ALA A 202 -31.23 -27.30 -6.48
CA ALA A 202 -30.34 -27.70 -7.58
C ALA A 202 -29.20 -28.62 -7.11
N SER A 203 -28.62 -28.36 -5.93
CA SER A 203 -27.56 -29.21 -5.38
C SER A 203 -28.07 -30.61 -5.02
N ILE A 204 -29.30 -30.72 -4.49
CA ILE A 204 -29.95 -32.01 -4.20
C ILE A 204 -30.26 -32.76 -5.49
N MET A 205 -30.74 -32.06 -6.53
CA MET A 205 -31.00 -32.64 -7.84
C MET A 205 -29.73 -33.15 -8.53
N ILE A 206 -28.63 -32.41 -8.48
CA ILE A 206 -27.33 -32.86 -9.04
C ILE A 206 -26.82 -34.09 -8.30
N LEU A 207 -26.92 -34.11 -6.96
CA LEU A 207 -26.59 -35.30 -6.17
C LEU A 207 -27.46 -36.50 -6.54
N LEU A 208 -28.75 -36.31 -6.77
CA LEU A 208 -29.66 -37.38 -7.19
C LEU A 208 -29.31 -37.91 -8.58
N ILE A 209 -29.06 -37.03 -9.56
CA ILE A 209 -28.70 -37.44 -10.93
C ILE A 209 -27.38 -38.21 -10.94
N LEU A 210 -26.38 -37.75 -10.17
CA LEU A 210 -25.10 -38.46 -10.08
C LEU A 210 -25.24 -39.83 -9.40
N ASN A 211 -26.13 -39.97 -8.41
CA ASN A 211 -26.35 -41.23 -7.70
C ASN A 211 -27.14 -42.25 -8.55
N LEU A 212 -28.08 -41.77 -9.38
CA LEU A 212 -28.83 -42.59 -10.34
C LEU A 212 -27.98 -43.07 -11.54
N SER A 213 -26.92 -42.35 -11.89
CA SER A 213 -26.02 -42.72 -12.99
C SER A 213 -24.97 -43.77 -12.59
N ALA A 214 -24.89 -44.08 -11.30
CA ALA A 214 -23.92 -45.02 -10.72
C ALA A 214 -24.52 -46.42 -10.44
N LEU A 215 -25.81 -46.60 -10.72
CA LEU A 215 -26.57 -47.86 -10.68
C LEU A 215 -26.73 -48.41 -12.10
#